data_AF-A0A7C7RGC8-F1
#
_entry.id   AF-A0A7C7RGC8-F1
#
_cell.length_a   1.000
_cell.length_b   1.000
_cell.length_c   1.000
_cell.angle_alpha   90.00
_cell.angle_beta   90.00
_cell.angle_gamma   90.00
#
_symmetry.space_group_name_H-M   'P 1'
#
loop_
_entity.id
_entity.type
_entity.pdbx_description
1 polymer ?
#
loop_
_entity_poly.entity_id
_entity_poly.type
_entity_poly.pdbx_seq_one_letter_code
_entity_poly.pdbx_strand_id
1 'polypeptide(L)' 'MPDNNPKTLFIASDHGGFALKEFIKANLADGTLLKDLGTGSEESVDYPDFAHLLAGQVAAHPGTSGILICGTG' A
#
# COMPACT_ATOMS: atom_id res chain seq x y z
N MET A 1 -3.24 26.66 8.05
CA MET A 1 -1.90 26.04 8.08
C MET A 1 -2.05 24.68 7.41
N PRO A 2 -1.30 24.34 6.36
CA PRO A 2 -1.39 22.99 5.80
C PRO A 2 -0.78 22.02 6.81
N ASP A 3 -1.58 21.01 7.14
CA ASP A 3 -1.29 19.84 7.94
C ASP A 3 -0.10 19.05 7.38
N ASN A 4 1.12 19.47 7.73
CA ASN A 4 2.37 18.74 7.46
C ASN A 4 2.53 17.52 8.39
N ASN A 5 1.48 16.73 8.58
CA ASN A 5 1.62 15.45 9.27
C ASN A 5 2.17 14.43 8.27
N PRO A 6 3.26 13.70 8.58
CA PRO A 6 3.74 12.64 7.71
C PRO A 6 2.61 11.64 7.49
N LYS A 7 2.05 11.62 6.28
CA LYS A 7 0.96 10.70 5.94
C LYS A 7 1.58 9.31 5.88
N THR A 8 1.16 8.44 6.80
CA THR A 8 1.54 7.03 6.72
C THR A 8 0.62 6.37 5.69
N LEU A 9 1.22 5.74 4.70
CA LEU A 9 0.51 5.15 3.58
C LEU A 9 0.84 3.66 3.54
N PHE A 10 -0.16 2.83 3.80
CA PHE A 10 -0.06 1.40 3.60
C PHE A 10 -0.26 1.10 2.13
N ILE A 11 0.60 0.25 1.57
CA ILE A 11 0.44 -0.23 0.20
C ILE A 11 0.43 -1.75 0.20
N ALA A 12 -0.54 -2.31 -0.50
CA ALA A 12 -0.63 -3.72 -0.76
C ALA A 12 -0.85 -3.94 -2.26
N SER A 13 -0.32 -5.03 -2.80
CA SER A 13 -0.56 -5.43 -4.18
C SER A 13 -0.76 -6.94 -4.27
N ASP A 14 -1.45 -7.39 -5.29
CA ASP A 14 -1.34 -8.77 -5.77
C ASP A 14 -0.08 -8.94 -6.64
N HIS A 15 0.07 -10.14 -7.23
CA HIS A 15 1.17 -10.50 -8.11
C HIS A 15 1.24 -9.60 -9.36
N GLY A 16 0.11 -9.23 -9.95
CA GLY A 16 0.07 -8.37 -11.13
C GLY A 16 0.32 -6.88 -10.83
N GLY A 17 0.04 -6.44 -9.60
CA GLY A 17 0.22 -5.07 -9.15
C GLY A 17 1.63 -4.73 -8.64
N PHE A 18 2.54 -5.71 -8.56
CA PHE A 18 3.89 -5.53 -8.00
C PHE A 18 4.69 -4.44 -8.71
N ALA A 19 4.68 -4.42 -10.05
CA ALA A 19 5.42 -3.43 -10.83
C ALA A 19 4.93 -1.99 -10.58
N LEU A 20 3.60 -1.80 -10.46
CA LEU A 20 3.01 -0.49 -10.18
C LEU A 20 3.31 -0.05 -8.73
N LYS A 21 3.28 -0.99 -7.78
CA LYS A 21 3.70 -0.73 -6.39
C LYS A 21 5.13 -0.21 -6.32
N GLU A 22 6.07 -0.88 -6.99
CA GLU A 22 7.47 -0.47 -7.02
C GLU A 22 7.65 0.90 -7.69
N PHE A 23 6.90 1.18 -8.75
CA PHE A 23 6.88 2.51 -9.36
C PHE A 23 6.39 3.59 -8.39
N ILE A 24 5.30 3.33 -7.65
CA ILE A 24 4.76 4.26 -6.64
C ILE A 24 5.76 4.45 -5.49
N LYS A 25 6.41 3.37 -5.03
CA LYS A 25 7.48 3.41 -4.02
C LYS A 25 8.62 4.33 -4.45
N ALA A 26 9.06 4.21 -5.71
CA ALA A 26 10.14 5.02 -6.25
C ALA A 26 9.74 6.50 -6.49
N ASN A 27 8.46 6.77 -6.74
CA ASN A 27 7.96 8.12 -7.02
C ASN A 27 7.35 8.84 -5.80
N LEU A 28 7.20 8.15 -4.67
CA LEU A 28 6.72 8.77 -3.44
C LEU A 28 7.80 9.70 -2.89
N ALA A 29 7.48 10.99 -2.84
CA ALA A 29 8.38 12.03 -2.35
C ALA A 29 8.66 11.91 -0.83
N ASP A 30 9.83 12.41 -0.43
CA ASP A 30 10.31 12.49 0.95
C ASP A 30 9.32 13.24 1.85
N GLY A 31 8.49 12.49 2.57
CA GLY A 31 7.45 13.05 3.44
C GLY A 31 6.26 12.13 3.68
N THR A 32 6.09 11.10 2.85
CA THR A 32 5.10 10.05 3.06
C THR A 32 5.78 8.79 3.57
N LEU A 33 5.27 8.25 4.68
CA LEU A 33 5.85 7.07 5.32
C LEU A 33 5.16 5.84 4.74
N LEU A 34 5.72 5.30 3.67
CA LEU A 34 5.15 4.16 2.98
C LEU A 34 5.45 2.85 3.73
N LYS A 35 4.40 2.08 4.05
CA LYS A 35 4.51 0.74 4.61
C LYS A 35 3.99 -0.29 3.61
N ASP A 36 4.92 -1.06 3.07
CA ASP A 36 4.62 -2.18 2.18
C ASP A 36 4.12 -3.37 3.01
N LEU A 37 2.88 -3.78 2.74
CA LEU A 37 2.23 -4.95 3.36
C LEU A 37 2.28 -6.19 2.46
N GLY A 38 2.99 -6.11 1.33
CA GLY A 38 3.12 -7.17 0.34
C GLY A 38 2.17 -7.00 -0.85
N THR A 39 2.13 -7.92 -1.81
CA THR A 39 3.01 -9.08 -1.94
C THR A 39 4.45 -8.66 -2.25
N GLY A 40 5.42 -9.34 -1.66
CA GLY A 40 6.85 -9.15 -1.98
C GLY A 40 7.30 -10.02 -3.16
N SER A 41 6.39 -10.72 -3.82
CA SER A 41 6.72 -11.71 -4.85
C SER A 41 5.58 -11.88 -5.86
N GLU A 42 5.94 -12.29 -7.08
CA GLU A 42 5.03 -12.65 -8.17
C GLU A 42 4.28 -13.98 -7.91
N GLU A 43 4.41 -14.56 -6.71
CA GLU A 43 3.68 -15.76 -6.36
C GLU A 43 2.18 -15.51 -6.32
N SER A 44 1.41 -16.49 -6.79
CA SER A 44 -0.06 -16.43 -6.83
C SER A 44 -0.60 -16.25 -5.42
N VAL A 45 -0.98 -15.03 -5.11
CA VAL A 45 -1.57 -14.65 -3.83
C VAL A 45 -3.04 -14.30 -3.98
N ASP A 46 -3.82 -14.66 -2.96
CA ASP A 46 -5.23 -14.32 -2.88
C ASP A 46 -5.39 -12.85 -2.49
N TYR A 47 -5.87 -12.05 -3.45
CA TYR A 47 -6.20 -10.62 -3.28
C TYR A 47 -7.03 -10.30 -2.01
N PRO A 48 -8.03 -11.12 -1.59
CA PRO A 48 -8.80 -10.87 -0.38
C PRO A 48 -7.96 -10.80 0.90
N ASP A 49 -6.87 -11.58 1.00
CA ASP A 49 -6.03 -11.60 2.20
C ASP A 49 -5.28 -10.28 2.36
N PHE A 50 -4.72 -9.77 1.26
CA PHE A 50 -4.03 -8.48 1.24
C PHE A 50 -5.00 -7.31 1.46
N ALA A 51 -6.21 -7.40 0.92
CA ALA A 51 -7.26 -6.42 1.16
C ALA A 51 -7.65 -6.36 2.65
N HIS A 52 -7.83 -7.53 3.28
CA HIS A 52 -8.20 -7.61 4.69
C HIS A 52 -7.08 -7.11 5.61
N LEU A 53 -5.83 -7.45 5.27
CA LEU A 53 -4.66 -7.02 6.04
C LEU A 53 -4.46 -5.50 5.94
N LEU A 54 -4.58 -4.92 4.74
CA LEU A 54 -4.51 -3.48 4.52
C LEU A 54 -5.66 -2.75 5.24
N ALA A 55 -6.89 -3.23 5.09
CA ALA A 55 -8.05 -2.64 5.77
C ALA A 55 -7.90 -2.67 7.30
N GLY A 56 -7.37 -3.77 7.85
CA GLY A 56 -7.08 -3.90 9.27
C GLY A 56 -6.04 -2.88 9.75
N GLN A 57 -4.97 -2.67 8.99
CA GLN A 57 -3.92 -1.69 9.32
C GLN A 57 -4.44 -0.24 9.25
N VAL A 58 -5.21 0.10 8.22
CA VAL A 58 -5.81 1.44 8.08
C VAL A 58 -6.83 1.69 9.20
N ALA A 59 -7.64 0.69 9.55
CA ALA A 59 -8.61 0.80 10.65
C ALA A 59 -7.93 0.93 12.03
N ALA A 60 -6.81 0.22 12.25
CA ALA A 60 -6.03 0.29 13.48
C ALA A 60 -5.21 1.58 13.62
N HIS A 61 -4.96 2.29 12.51
CA HIS A 61 -4.14 3.50 12.47
C HIS A 61 -4.92 4.68 11.89
N PRO A 62 -5.65 5.43 12.75
CA PRO A 62 -6.41 6.60 12.31
C PRO A 62 -5.48 7.67 11.71
N GLY A 63 -5.88 8.27 10.59
CA GLY A 63 -5.07 9.27 9.87
C GLY A 63 -4.06 8.67 8.89
N THR A 64 -4.13 7.35 8.66
CA THR A 64 -3.37 6.67 7.60
C THR A 64 -4.26 6.38 6.40
N SER A 65 -3.65 6.04 5.26
CA SER A 65 -4.37 5.67 4.04
C SER A 65 -3.84 4.34 3.52
N GLY A 66 -4.67 3.61 2.77
CA GLY A 66 -4.32 2.34 2.17
C GLY A 66 -4.46 2.38 0.65
N ILE A 67 -3.47 1.85 -0.06
CA ILE A 67 -3.51 1.62 -1.51
C ILE A 67 -3.48 0.12 -1.72
N LEU A 68 -4.46 -0.41 -2.45
CA LEU A 68 -4.51 -1.80 -2.88
C LEU A 68 -4.43 -1.84 -4.40
N ILE A 69 -3.50 -2.62 -4.95
CA ILE A 69 -3.26 -2.70 -6.39
C ILE A 69 -3.51 -4.13 -6.86
N CYS A 70 -4.35 -4.29 -7.87
CA CYS A 70 -4.61 -5.56 -8.53
C CYS A 70 -3.88 -5.63 -9.90
N GLY A 71 -3.65 -6.82 -10.44
CA GLY A 71 -3.11 -7.00 -11.79
C GLY A 71 -3.99 -6.43 -12.89
N THR A 72 -5.27 -6.19 -12.61
CA THR A 72 -6.22 -5.54 -13.52
C THR A 72 -6.40 -4.04 -13.27
N GLY A 73 -5.72 -3.47 -12.26
CA GLY A 73 -5.96 -2.12 -11.74
C GLY A 73 -6.75 -2.16 -10.45
#